data_AF-A0A542SA95-F1
#
_entry.id   AF-A0A542SA95-F1
#
_cell.length_a   1.000
_cell.length_b   1.000
_cell.length_c   1.000
_cell.angle_alpha   90.00
_cell.angle_beta   90.00
_cell.angle_gamma   90.00
#
_symmetry.space_group_name_H-M   'P 1'
#
loop_
_entity.id
_entity.type
_entity.pdbx_description
1 polymer ?
#
loop_
_entity_poly.entity_id
_entity_poly.type
_entity_poly.pdbx_seq_one_letter_code
_entity_poly.pdbx_strand_id
1 'polypeptide(L)'
;MPQDYLLDPSFIVFAATEPGDVRRIRREVEGRAWAAAHGLPTARTVAVGPDDRWMASRRVADEPGESQDYLEAALDVARRIERIPAPRFRTEGASWAAPRSATVGNALRLAAAGVSPWLFASTRTAAARVPCTVTVHNDFHRANVLRAGPGEVVVIDWEYTSTGPRHHDFLRLLVDVVDADLARGGLESVLRSAPRAEHAAIAHQLRWLALRTYGSEVCIPAADLRPDLVERRRRRWREVFAWTAGL
;
A
#
# COMPACT_ATOMS: atom_id res chain seq x y z
N MET A 1 21.72 1.32 -20.58
CA MET A 1 21.68 1.64 -19.15
C MET A 1 23.13 1.82 -18.69
N PRO A 2 23.49 2.93 -18.04
CA PRO A 2 24.87 3.17 -17.62
C PRO A 2 25.33 2.10 -16.63
N GLN A 3 26.49 1.48 -16.88
CA GLN A 3 27.05 0.43 -16.01
C GLN A 3 27.34 0.93 -14.59
N ASP A 4 27.65 2.22 -14.45
CA ASP A 4 27.99 2.85 -13.18
C ASP A 4 26.90 2.70 -12.11
N TYR A 5 25.62 2.73 -12.50
CA TYR A 5 24.51 2.56 -11.54
C TYR A 5 24.27 1.10 -11.12
N LEU A 6 24.67 0.14 -11.95
CA LEU A 6 24.48 -1.28 -11.64
C LEU A 6 25.51 -1.81 -10.64
N LEU A 7 26.71 -1.22 -10.66
CA LEU A 7 27.84 -1.68 -9.84
C LEU A 7 27.91 -0.97 -8.49
N ASP A 8 27.23 0.17 -8.32
CA ASP A 8 27.18 0.90 -7.06
C ASP A 8 25.92 0.54 -6.23
N PRO A 9 26.08 -0.10 -5.06
CA PRO A 9 24.95 -0.52 -4.21
C PRO A 9 24.17 0.64 -3.60
N SER A 10 24.66 1.89 -3.75
CA SER A 10 23.99 3.13 -3.35
C SER A 10 22.82 3.50 -4.28
N PHE A 11 22.63 2.77 -5.38
CA PHE A 11 21.53 2.97 -6.32
C PHE A 11 20.65 1.73 -6.47
N ILE A 12 19.38 1.97 -6.79
CA ILE A 12 18.44 0.96 -7.26
C ILE A 12 18.07 1.32 -8.69
N VAL A 13 18.15 0.33 -9.58
CA VAL A 13 17.82 0.48 -11.00
C VAL A 13 16.65 -0.43 -11.36
N PHE A 14 15.58 0.17 -11.88
CA PHE A 14 14.43 -0.53 -12.43
C PHE A 14 14.52 -0.48 -13.95
N ALA A 15 14.46 -1.64 -14.61
CA ALA A 15 14.51 -1.75 -16.06
C ALA A 15 13.29 -2.50 -16.57
N ALA A 16 12.73 -2.04 -17.69
CA ALA A 16 11.61 -2.67 -18.33
C ALA A 16 12.00 -4.03 -18.91
N THR A 17 11.31 -5.07 -18.45
CA THR A 17 11.45 -6.44 -18.95
C THR A 17 10.27 -6.84 -19.83
N GLU A 18 9.11 -6.20 -19.62
CA GLU A 18 7.89 -6.43 -20.37
C GLU A 18 7.25 -5.11 -20.86
N PRO A 19 6.36 -5.12 -21.86
CA PRO A 19 5.72 -3.90 -22.37
C PRO A 19 4.95 -3.09 -21.31
N GLY A 20 4.46 -3.74 -20.25
CA GLY A 20 3.79 -3.08 -19.13
C GLY A 20 4.75 -2.25 -18.27
N ASP A 21 6.02 -2.64 -18.17
CA ASP A 21 6.99 -2.01 -17.28
C ASP A 21 7.34 -0.57 -17.71
N VAL A 22 7.36 -0.28 -19.01
CA VAL A 22 7.65 1.09 -19.49
C VAL A 22 6.60 2.08 -18.96
N ARG A 23 5.32 1.69 -18.97
CA ARG A 23 4.24 2.54 -18.44
C ARG A 23 4.37 2.73 -16.94
N ARG A 24 4.76 1.65 -16.25
CA ARG A 24 4.96 1.59 -14.81
C ARG A 24 6.11 2.51 -14.37
N ILE A 25 7.28 2.37 -14.99
CA ILE A 25 8.45 3.23 -14.78
C ILE A 25 8.12 4.70 -15.06
N ARG A 26 7.41 5.01 -16.15
CA ARG A 26 6.98 6.39 -16.44
C ARG A 26 6.12 6.96 -15.30
N ARG A 27 5.11 6.22 -14.83
CA ARG A 27 4.26 6.66 -13.72
C ARG A 27 5.04 6.81 -12.42
N GLU A 28 6.00 5.93 -12.16
CA GLU A 28 6.87 6.05 -11.00
C GLU A 28 7.73 7.32 -11.05
N VAL A 29 8.34 7.62 -12.20
CA VAL A 29 9.10 8.86 -12.41
C VAL A 29 8.21 10.09 -12.22
N GLU A 30 7.04 10.12 -12.83
CA GLU A 30 6.06 11.21 -12.68
C GLU A 30 5.56 11.34 -11.23
N GLY A 31 5.34 10.21 -10.55
CA GLY A 31 4.84 10.14 -9.19
C GLY A 31 5.85 10.67 -8.18
N ARG A 32 7.12 10.27 -8.32
CA ARG A 32 8.22 10.81 -7.51
C ARG A 32 8.45 12.29 -7.75
N ALA A 33 8.38 12.74 -9.00
CA ALA A 33 8.50 14.15 -9.33
C ALA A 33 7.37 14.98 -8.69
N TRP A 34 6.13 14.48 -8.76
CA TRP A 34 4.99 15.08 -8.07
C TRP A 34 5.16 15.10 -6.56
N ALA A 35 5.60 13.99 -5.95
CA ALA A 35 5.81 13.89 -4.51
C ALA A 35 6.88 14.89 -4.04
N ALA A 36 8.02 14.93 -4.72
CA ALA A 36 9.12 15.86 -4.42
C ALA A 36 8.69 17.33 -4.57
N ALA A 37 7.92 17.66 -5.61
CA ALA A 37 7.42 19.02 -5.84
C ALA A 37 6.50 19.53 -4.71
N HIS A 38 5.86 18.63 -3.96
CA HIS A 38 5.03 18.95 -2.80
C HIS A 38 5.72 18.67 -1.46
N GLY A 39 7.04 18.44 -1.49
CA GLY A 39 7.86 18.19 -0.31
C GLY A 39 7.54 16.87 0.43
N LEU A 40 6.85 15.93 -0.22
CA LEU A 40 6.63 14.59 0.34
C LEU A 40 7.94 13.79 0.31
N PRO A 41 8.25 13.02 1.36
CA PRO A 41 9.49 12.26 1.42
C PRO A 41 9.44 11.11 0.41
N THR A 42 10.38 11.13 -0.55
CA THR A 42 10.48 10.14 -1.63
C THR A 42 11.93 9.87 -2.01
N ALA A 43 12.21 8.70 -2.58
CA ALA A 43 13.55 8.34 -3.03
C ALA A 43 13.97 9.19 -4.24
N ARG A 44 15.12 9.85 -4.15
CA ARG A 44 15.64 10.73 -5.22
C ARG A 44 15.93 9.96 -6.50
N THR A 45 15.18 10.26 -7.56
CA THR A 45 15.51 9.83 -8.94
C THR A 45 16.78 10.55 -9.39
N VAL A 46 17.76 9.80 -9.89
CA VAL A 46 19.05 10.34 -10.35
C VAL A 46 19.23 10.29 -11.85
N ALA A 47 18.61 9.30 -12.51
CA ALA A 47 18.62 9.20 -13.96
C ALA A 47 17.37 8.47 -14.46
N VAL A 48 16.95 8.81 -15.67
CA VAL A 48 15.87 8.13 -16.40
C VAL A 48 16.41 7.80 -17.79
N GLY A 49 16.12 6.60 -18.25
CA GLY A 49 16.54 6.12 -19.56
C GLY A 49 15.72 6.71 -20.71
N PRO A 50 16.21 6.56 -21.95
CA PRO A 50 15.40 6.86 -23.14
C PRO A 50 14.12 6.02 -23.13
N ASP A 51 13.02 6.64 -23.59
CA ASP A 51 11.68 6.05 -23.68
C ASP A 51 11.14 5.45 -22.37
N ASP A 52 11.61 5.92 -21.21
CA ASP A 52 11.24 5.43 -19.87
C ASP A 52 11.48 3.92 -19.68
N ARG A 53 12.44 3.34 -20.41
CA ARG A 53 12.76 1.92 -20.31
C ARG A 53 13.53 1.54 -19.07
N TRP A 54 14.08 2.50 -18.35
CA TRP A 54 14.69 2.28 -17.05
C TRP A 54 14.71 3.58 -16.23
N MET A 55 14.81 3.45 -14.92
CA MET A 55 15.11 4.56 -14.01
C MET A 55 16.11 4.12 -12.95
N ALA A 56 16.96 5.04 -12.50
CA ALA A 56 17.85 4.86 -11.38
C ALA A 56 17.50 5.85 -10.27
N SER A 57 17.54 5.39 -9.03
CA SER A 57 17.30 6.23 -7.85
C SER A 57 18.32 5.94 -6.76
N ARG A 58 18.57 6.91 -5.90
CA ARG A 58 19.35 6.66 -4.69
C ARG A 58 18.63 5.63 -3.83
N ARG A 59 19.38 4.62 -3.40
CA ARG A 59 18.92 3.64 -2.45
C ARG A 59 18.62 4.34 -1.14
N VAL A 60 17.47 4.02 -0.57
CA VAL A 60 17.09 4.41 0.78
C VAL A 60 17.42 3.23 1.68
N ALA A 61 18.16 3.48 2.75
CA ALA A 61 18.36 2.48 3.79
C ALA A 61 17.06 2.31 4.56
N ASP A 62 16.64 1.07 4.76
CA ASP A 62 15.46 0.73 5.56
C ASP A 62 15.95 0.17 6.90
N GLU A 63 15.76 0.92 7.97
CA GLU A 63 16.10 0.46 9.31
C GLU A 63 15.11 -0.62 9.77
N PRO A 64 15.58 -1.70 10.40
CA PRO A 64 14.69 -2.74 10.88
C PRO A 64 13.78 -2.23 12.00
N GLY A 65 12.58 -2.80 12.06
CA GLY A 65 11.64 -2.63 13.17
C GLY A 65 10.65 -1.49 12.97
N GLU A 66 9.44 -1.71 13.50
CA GLU A 66 8.36 -0.74 13.55
C GLU A 66 8.33 -0.12 14.95
N SER A 67 8.10 1.19 15.05
CA SER A 67 8.00 1.91 16.33
C SER A 67 6.83 2.90 16.31
N GLN A 68 6.52 3.46 17.48
CA GLN A 68 5.50 4.51 17.58
C GLN A 68 5.86 5.72 16.71
N ASP A 69 7.10 6.21 16.80
CA ASP A 69 7.59 7.34 15.99
C ASP A 69 7.52 7.05 14.49
N TYR A 70 7.76 5.81 14.07
CA TYR A 70 7.60 5.38 12.68
C TYR A 70 6.13 5.49 12.23
N LEU A 71 5.18 5.00 13.03
CA LEU A 71 3.76 5.12 12.71
C LEU A 71 3.27 6.56 12.71
N GLU A 72 3.75 7.39 13.62
CA GLU A 72 3.40 8.81 13.66
C GLU A 72 3.91 9.55 12.42
N ALA A 73 5.16 9.30 12.02
CA ALA A 73 5.73 9.85 10.80
C ALA A 73 4.98 9.37 9.55
N ALA A 74 4.64 8.08 9.47
CA ALA A 74 3.85 7.53 8.37
C ALA A 74 2.43 8.11 8.31
N LEU A 75 1.79 8.33 9.47
CA LEU A 75 0.47 8.97 9.56
C LEU A 75 0.53 10.44 9.11
N ASP A 76 1.57 11.17 9.50
CA ASP A 76 1.76 12.56 9.04
C ASP A 76 1.91 12.60 7.52
N VAL A 77 2.75 11.74 6.94
CA VAL A 77 2.92 11.67 5.49
C VAL A 77 1.62 11.30 4.78
N ALA A 78 0.88 10.31 5.25
CA ALA A 78 -0.42 9.95 4.69
C ALA A 78 -1.40 11.13 4.71
N ARG A 79 -1.50 11.86 5.84
CA ARG A 79 -2.35 13.06 5.94
C ARG A 79 -1.90 14.20 5.03
N ARG A 80 -0.59 14.33 4.77
CA ARG A 80 -0.07 15.32 3.82
C ARG A 80 -0.46 14.94 2.38
N ILE A 81 -0.36 13.65 2.01
CA ILE A 81 -0.81 13.14 0.71
C ILE A 81 -2.29 13.50 0.48
N GLU A 82 -3.16 13.25 1.45
CA GLU A 82 -4.61 13.51 1.35
C GLU A 82 -4.99 14.96 1.02
N ARG A 83 -4.12 15.92 1.37
CA ARG A 83 -4.38 17.37 1.19
C ARG A 83 -3.92 17.90 -0.17
N ILE A 84 -3.13 17.13 -0.90
CA ILE A 84 -2.56 17.55 -2.18
C ILE A 84 -3.43 17.00 -3.31
N PRO A 85 -3.74 17.76 -4.37
CA PRO A 85 -4.44 17.23 -5.54
C PRO A 85 -3.68 16.09 -6.21
N ALA A 86 -4.40 15.04 -6.62
CA ALA A 86 -3.79 13.86 -7.23
C ALA A 86 -3.00 14.22 -8.50
N PRO A 87 -1.86 13.54 -8.77
CA PRO A 87 -1.10 13.75 -9.98
C PRO A 87 -1.93 13.41 -11.22
N ARG A 88 -1.75 14.21 -12.28
CA ARG A 88 -2.27 13.89 -13.61
C ARG A 88 -1.20 13.15 -14.41
N PHE A 89 -1.20 11.82 -14.30
CA PHE A 89 -0.28 10.99 -15.06
C PHE A 89 -0.57 11.04 -16.56
N ARG A 90 0.49 10.94 -17.38
CA ARG A 90 0.36 10.88 -18.84
C ARG A 90 -0.19 9.56 -19.35
N THR A 91 -0.08 8.50 -18.55
CA THR A 91 -0.54 7.15 -18.89
C THR A 91 -1.60 6.70 -17.89
N GLU A 92 -2.62 6.00 -18.38
CA GLU A 92 -3.60 5.33 -17.52
C GLU A 92 -2.91 4.28 -16.63
N GLY A 93 -3.50 4.07 -15.45
CA GLY A 93 -2.96 3.11 -14.48
C GLY A 93 -3.24 1.68 -14.93
N ALA A 94 -2.40 0.74 -14.48
CA ALA A 94 -2.71 -0.67 -14.64
C ALA A 94 -3.99 -1.00 -13.84
N SER A 95 -5.00 -1.57 -14.51
CA SER A 95 -6.16 -2.15 -13.83
C SER A 95 -5.79 -3.55 -13.36
N TRP A 96 -5.75 -3.78 -12.05
CA TRP A 96 -5.57 -5.11 -11.43
C TRP A 96 -6.84 -5.98 -11.53
N ALA A 97 -7.52 -5.98 -12.69
CA ALA A 97 -8.66 -6.83 -12.92
C ALA A 97 -8.17 -8.26 -13.19
N ALA A 98 -8.28 -9.14 -12.20
CA ALA A 98 -8.03 -10.56 -12.40
C ALA A 98 -8.96 -11.12 -13.50
N PRO A 99 -8.47 -12.03 -14.36
CA PRO A 99 -9.32 -12.72 -15.32
C PRO A 99 -10.52 -13.38 -14.63
N ARG A 100 -11.71 -13.37 -15.28
CA ARG A 100 -12.93 -13.96 -14.71
C ARG A 100 -12.74 -15.43 -14.30
N SER A 101 -11.92 -16.20 -15.03
CA SER A 101 -11.58 -17.59 -14.71
C SER A 101 -10.83 -17.76 -13.38
N ALA A 102 -10.00 -16.78 -12.98
CA ALA A 102 -9.32 -16.79 -11.69
C ALA A 102 -10.28 -16.56 -10.52
N THR A 103 -11.48 -16.04 -10.77
CA THR A 103 -12.45 -15.67 -9.72
C THR A 103 -13.02 -16.88 -8.99
N VAL A 104 -13.34 -17.97 -9.70
CA VAL A 104 -13.89 -19.20 -9.08
C VAL A 104 -12.81 -19.92 -8.26
N GLY A 105 -11.61 -20.08 -8.83
CA GLY A 105 -10.48 -20.70 -8.13
C GLY A 105 -10.11 -19.93 -6.85
N ASN A 106 -10.09 -18.60 -6.92
CA ASN A 106 -9.83 -17.75 -5.75
C ASN A 106 -10.94 -17.87 -4.71
N ALA A 107 -12.22 -17.93 -5.12
CA ALA A 107 -13.33 -18.14 -4.20
C ALA A 107 -13.24 -19.48 -3.45
N LEU A 108 -12.86 -20.57 -4.15
CA LEU A 108 -12.65 -21.87 -3.53
C LEU A 108 -11.47 -21.86 -2.55
N ARG A 109 -10.35 -21.22 -2.91
CA ARG A 109 -9.18 -21.07 -2.01
C ARG A 109 -9.52 -20.25 -0.77
N LEU A 110 -10.25 -19.15 -0.92
CA LEU A 110 -10.75 -18.33 0.19
C LEU A 110 -11.65 -19.15 1.12
N ALA A 111 -12.59 -19.92 0.56
CA ALA A 111 -13.48 -20.78 1.34
C ALA A 111 -12.71 -21.87 2.10
N ALA A 112 -11.75 -22.53 1.44
CA ALA A 112 -10.86 -23.51 2.07
C ALA A 112 -10.00 -22.89 3.20
N ALA A 113 -9.63 -21.61 3.05
CA ALA A 113 -8.93 -20.82 4.06
C ALA A 113 -9.85 -20.28 5.18
N GLY A 114 -11.12 -20.68 5.21
CA GLY A 114 -12.10 -20.32 6.23
C GLY A 114 -12.73 -18.93 6.05
N VAL A 115 -12.60 -18.33 4.87
CA VAL A 115 -13.28 -17.07 4.52
C VAL A 115 -14.56 -17.37 3.78
N SER A 116 -15.70 -17.00 4.38
CA SER A 116 -16.98 -17.08 3.67
C SER A 116 -16.98 -16.17 2.43
N PRO A 117 -17.35 -16.67 1.23
CA PRO A 117 -17.51 -15.83 0.04
C PRO A 117 -18.48 -14.67 0.26
N TRP A 118 -19.52 -14.87 1.07
CA TRP A 118 -20.47 -13.82 1.46
C TRP A 118 -19.82 -12.72 2.29
N LEU A 119 -18.99 -13.10 3.27
CA LEU A 119 -18.25 -12.14 4.08
C LEU A 119 -17.28 -11.32 3.23
N PHE A 120 -16.58 -11.98 2.30
CA PHE A 120 -15.67 -11.31 1.37
C PHE A 120 -16.42 -10.30 0.48
N ALA A 121 -17.53 -10.72 -0.13
CA ALA A 121 -18.34 -9.88 -1.00
C ALA A 121 -19.00 -8.72 -0.24
N SER A 122 -19.54 -8.96 0.94
CA SER A 122 -20.19 -7.92 1.75
C SER A 122 -19.19 -6.89 2.25
N THR A 123 -18.02 -7.33 2.73
CA THR A 123 -16.94 -6.43 3.18
C THR A 123 -16.41 -5.58 2.03
N ARG A 124 -16.19 -6.20 0.86
CA ARG A 124 -15.81 -5.47 -0.37
C ARG A 124 -16.85 -4.42 -0.75
N THR A 125 -18.13 -4.79 -0.73
CA THR A 125 -19.23 -3.90 -1.11
C THR A 125 -19.35 -2.72 -0.14
N ALA A 126 -19.20 -2.96 1.17
CA ALA A 126 -19.22 -1.91 2.17
C ALA A 126 -18.06 -0.93 1.98
N ALA A 127 -16.84 -1.43 1.74
CA ALA A 127 -15.68 -0.58 1.46
C ALA A 127 -15.81 0.20 0.15
N ALA A 128 -16.41 -0.39 -0.89
CA ALA A 128 -16.62 0.26 -2.18
C ALA A 128 -17.64 1.43 -2.12
N ARG A 129 -18.46 1.51 -1.07
CA ARG A 129 -19.37 2.63 -0.83
C ARG A 129 -18.69 3.82 -0.16
N VAL A 130 -17.47 3.66 0.33
CA VAL A 130 -16.73 4.77 0.94
C VAL A 130 -16.29 5.74 -0.16
N PRO A 131 -16.61 7.04 -0.06
CA PRO A 131 -16.30 8.00 -1.12
C PRO A 131 -14.79 8.18 -1.35
N CYS A 132 -14.36 8.09 -2.61
CA CYS A 132 -13.01 8.44 -3.02
C CYS A 132 -12.91 9.95 -3.26
N THR A 133 -12.36 10.68 -2.28
CA THR A 133 -12.44 12.17 -2.25
C THR A 133 -11.10 12.85 -2.01
N VAL A 134 -10.06 12.11 -1.64
CA VAL A 134 -8.72 12.64 -1.35
C VAL A 134 -7.68 11.91 -2.16
N THR A 135 -6.48 12.49 -2.27
CA THR A 135 -5.36 11.77 -2.88
C THR A 135 -4.84 10.71 -1.93
N VAL A 136 -4.47 9.56 -2.48
CA VAL A 136 -3.88 8.44 -1.76
C VAL A 136 -2.77 7.82 -2.62
N HIS A 137 -1.75 7.26 -1.97
CA HIS A 137 -0.68 6.49 -2.57
C HIS A 137 -1.20 5.17 -3.18
N ASN A 138 -2.25 4.58 -2.60
CA ASN A 138 -2.88 3.28 -2.96
C ASN A 138 -2.02 2.03 -2.70
N ASP A 139 -0.72 2.16 -2.51
CA ASP A 139 0.16 1.05 -2.15
C ASP A 139 1.01 1.35 -0.89
N PHE A 140 0.40 2.00 0.09
CA PHE A 140 1.05 2.49 1.31
C PHE A 140 1.20 1.36 2.35
N HIS A 141 2.10 0.42 2.09
CA HIS A 141 2.41 -0.69 3.00
C HIS A 141 3.87 -0.67 3.41
N ARG A 142 4.24 -1.48 4.41
CA ARG A 142 5.57 -1.46 5.05
C ARG A 142 6.77 -1.58 4.11
N ALA A 143 6.60 -2.17 2.92
CA ALA A 143 7.70 -2.31 1.97
C ALA A 143 7.92 -1.04 1.13
N ASN A 144 6.90 -0.18 1.07
CA ASN A 144 6.91 1.08 0.34
C ASN A 144 7.02 2.29 1.28
N VAL A 145 6.87 2.10 2.59
CA VAL A 145 7.03 3.13 3.62
C VAL A 145 8.25 2.76 4.46
N LEU A 146 9.41 3.17 3.97
CA LEU A 146 10.72 2.80 4.52
C LEU A 146 11.05 3.65 5.74
N ARG A 147 11.65 3.04 6.76
CA ARG A 147 12.14 3.74 7.94
C ARG A 147 13.55 4.27 7.64
N ALA A 148 13.66 5.58 7.40
CA ALA A 148 14.92 6.22 7.00
C ALA A 148 15.74 6.76 8.19
N GLY A 149 15.16 6.75 9.39
CA GLY A 149 15.79 7.17 10.64
C GLY A 149 14.77 7.27 11.78
N PRO A 150 15.17 7.72 12.97
CA PRO A 150 14.25 8.00 14.07
C PRO A 150 13.20 9.05 13.69
N GLY A 151 11.93 8.68 13.66
CA GLY A 151 10.83 9.57 13.27
C GLY A 151 10.83 9.98 11.79
N GLU A 152 11.63 9.33 10.94
CA GLU A 152 11.73 9.65 9.52
C GLU A 152 11.29 8.48 8.65
N VAL A 153 10.41 8.77 7.70
CA VAL A 153 9.95 7.80 6.70
C VAL A 153 10.17 8.32 5.29
N VAL A 154 10.46 7.42 4.37
CA VAL A 154 10.51 7.69 2.92
C VAL A 154 9.53 6.77 2.22
N VAL A 155 8.71 7.35 1.34
CA VAL A 155 7.71 6.60 0.58
C VAL A 155 8.21 6.39 -0.85
N ILE A 156 8.10 5.16 -1.35
CA ILE A 156 8.47 4.74 -2.70
C ILE A 156 7.28 4.10 -3.41
N ASP A 157 7.41 3.85 -4.72
CA ASP A 157 6.39 3.20 -5.56
C ASP A 157 5.09 4.02 -5.69
N TRP A 158 5.27 5.27 -6.11
CA TRP A 158 4.24 6.29 -6.36
C TRP A 158 3.39 6.05 -7.61
N GLU A 159 3.67 5.02 -8.40
CA GLU A 159 2.98 4.72 -9.67
C GLU A 159 1.47 4.51 -9.55
N TYR A 160 0.96 4.15 -8.35
CA TYR A 160 -0.47 3.94 -8.10
C TYR A 160 -1.18 5.14 -7.49
N THR A 161 -0.51 6.27 -7.29
CA THR A 161 -1.09 7.46 -6.66
C THR A 161 -2.35 7.92 -7.40
N SER A 162 -3.47 8.06 -6.72
CA SER A 162 -4.73 8.51 -7.34
C SER A 162 -5.71 9.01 -6.30
N THR A 163 -6.95 9.29 -6.70
CA THR A 163 -8.02 9.62 -5.74
C THR A 163 -8.56 8.35 -5.07
N GLY A 164 -8.65 8.37 -3.75
CA GLY A 164 -9.16 7.27 -2.94
C GLY A 164 -9.89 7.75 -1.68
N PRO A 165 -10.34 6.80 -0.85
CA PRO A 165 -10.98 7.12 0.42
C PRO A 165 -10.02 7.81 1.39
N ARG A 166 -10.56 8.67 2.27
CA ARG A 166 -9.79 9.23 3.38
C ARG A 166 -9.32 8.14 4.34
N HIS A 167 -8.13 8.31 4.89
CA HIS A 167 -7.38 7.40 5.77
C HIS A 167 -6.87 6.12 5.10
N HIS A 168 -7.14 5.91 3.81
CA HIS A 168 -6.85 4.65 3.11
C HIS A 168 -5.40 4.18 3.27
N ASP A 169 -4.45 5.07 3.01
CA ASP A 169 -3.02 4.76 3.03
C ASP A 169 -2.55 4.30 4.41
N PHE A 170 -2.87 5.08 5.45
CA PHE A 170 -2.45 4.71 6.79
C PHE A 170 -3.15 3.42 7.26
N LEU A 171 -4.43 3.22 6.95
CA LEU A 171 -5.12 1.97 7.24
C LEU A 171 -4.49 0.77 6.49
N ARG A 172 -3.99 0.97 5.26
CA ARG A 172 -3.28 -0.04 4.49
C ARG A 172 -1.97 -0.45 5.18
N LEU A 173 -1.26 0.52 5.76
CA LEU A 173 -0.05 0.27 6.54
C LEU A 173 -0.34 -0.53 7.81
N LEU A 174 -1.38 -0.17 8.58
CA LEU A 174 -1.74 -0.86 9.84
C LEU A 174 -2.04 -2.36 9.66
N VAL A 175 -2.46 -2.78 8.47
CA VAL A 175 -2.66 -4.20 8.12
C VAL A 175 -1.34 -4.95 7.97
N ASP A 176 -0.23 -4.24 7.73
CA ASP A 176 1.10 -4.78 7.51
C ASP A 176 2.03 -4.68 8.72
N VAL A 177 1.72 -3.79 9.68
CA VAL A 177 2.44 -3.68 10.96
C VAL A 177 2.39 -5.01 11.70
N VAL A 178 3.57 -5.55 12.03
CA VAL A 178 3.75 -6.86 12.66
C VAL A 178 3.20 -6.85 14.08
N ASP A 179 3.52 -5.83 14.86
CA ASP A 179 3.05 -5.68 16.23
C ASP A 179 1.55 -5.30 16.25
N ALA A 180 0.74 -6.03 17.01
CA ALA A 180 -0.71 -5.84 17.08
C ALA A 180 -1.10 -4.64 17.96
N ASP A 181 -0.37 -4.41 19.04
CA ASP A 181 -0.65 -3.30 19.96
C ASP A 181 -0.23 -1.98 19.32
N LEU A 182 0.90 -1.97 18.62
CA LEU A 182 1.36 -0.81 17.85
C LEU A 182 0.34 -0.46 16.74
N ALA A 183 -0.13 -1.46 15.99
CA ALA A 183 -1.13 -1.21 14.95
C ALA A 183 -2.48 -0.75 15.49
N ARG A 184 -2.89 -1.29 16.65
CA ARG A 184 -4.10 -0.86 17.35
C ARG A 184 -3.97 0.58 17.85
N GLY A 185 -2.82 0.96 18.43
CA GLY A 185 -2.53 2.34 18.81
C GLY A 185 -2.55 3.31 17.62
N GLY A 186 -2.08 2.85 16.45
CA GLY A 186 -2.22 3.56 15.18
C GLY A 186 -3.68 3.79 14.79
N LEU A 187 -4.53 2.76 14.85
CA LEU A 187 -5.97 2.88 14.58
C LEU A 187 -6.64 3.86 15.55
N GLU A 188 -6.34 3.78 16.85
CA GLU A 188 -6.87 4.68 17.87
C GLU A 188 -6.48 6.14 17.58
N SER A 189 -5.27 6.37 17.08
CA SER A 189 -4.79 7.70 16.68
C SER A 189 -5.57 8.28 15.49
N VAL A 190 -5.92 7.44 14.50
CA VAL A 190 -6.82 7.84 13.40
C VAL A 190 -8.19 8.19 13.94
N LEU A 191 -8.81 7.29 14.71
CA LEU A 191 -10.18 7.46 15.22
C LEU A 191 -10.32 8.69 16.13
N ARG A 192 -9.30 9.00 16.93
CA ARG A 192 -9.26 10.20 17.80
C ARG A 192 -9.27 11.49 17.00
N SER A 193 -8.63 11.48 15.82
CA SER A 193 -8.52 12.66 14.95
C SER A 193 -9.68 12.80 13.94
N ALA A 194 -10.33 11.69 13.61
CA ALA A 194 -11.40 11.65 12.61
C ALA A 194 -12.75 12.05 13.24
N PRO A 195 -13.60 12.80 12.51
CA PRO A 195 -15.00 13.01 12.91
C PRO A 195 -15.69 11.66 13.16
N ARG A 196 -16.54 11.58 14.19
CA ARG A 196 -17.28 10.34 14.53
C ARG A 196 -18.08 9.78 13.34
N ALA A 197 -18.60 10.66 12.47
CA ALA A 197 -19.31 10.25 11.27
C ALA A 197 -18.46 9.45 10.27
N GLU A 198 -17.12 9.53 10.35
CA GLU A 198 -16.20 8.77 9.50
C GLU A 198 -15.84 7.39 10.07
N HIS A 199 -16.17 7.08 11.33
CA HIS A 199 -15.70 5.87 12.01
C HIS A 199 -16.18 4.57 11.34
N ALA A 200 -17.44 4.52 10.90
CA ALA A 200 -17.97 3.39 10.15
C ALA A 200 -17.24 3.20 8.80
N ALA A 201 -16.90 4.29 8.11
CA ALA A 201 -16.15 4.23 6.86
C ALA A 201 -14.71 3.72 7.09
N ILE A 202 -14.05 4.18 8.15
CA ILE A 202 -12.74 3.67 8.59
C ILE A 202 -12.81 2.17 8.86
N ALA A 203 -13.84 1.71 9.60
CA ALA A 203 -14.05 0.30 9.90
C ALA A 203 -14.26 -0.54 8.63
N HIS A 204 -15.07 -0.08 7.68
CA HIS A 204 -15.29 -0.76 6.40
C HIS A 204 -14.01 -0.88 5.59
N GLN A 205 -13.24 0.20 5.49
CA GLN A 205 -11.95 0.19 4.79
C GLN A 205 -10.96 -0.78 5.43
N LEU A 206 -10.75 -0.68 6.74
CA LEU A 206 -9.76 -1.50 7.45
C LEU A 206 -10.10 -2.99 7.37
N ARG A 207 -11.37 -3.37 7.55
CA ARG A 207 -11.85 -4.74 7.37
C ARG A 207 -11.59 -5.26 5.96
N TRP A 208 -11.87 -4.45 4.95
CA TRP A 208 -11.62 -4.83 3.56
C TRP A 208 -10.14 -4.98 3.26
N LEU A 209 -9.29 -4.04 3.70
CA LEU A 209 -7.85 -4.10 3.51
C LEU A 209 -7.27 -5.35 4.17
N ALA A 210 -7.63 -5.64 5.43
CA ALA A 210 -7.17 -6.83 6.14
C ALA A 210 -7.61 -8.13 5.45
N LEU A 211 -8.87 -8.21 5.03
CA LEU A 211 -9.41 -9.38 4.35
C LEU A 211 -8.84 -9.58 2.95
N ARG A 212 -8.66 -8.49 2.18
CA ARG A 212 -8.03 -8.52 0.85
C ARG A 212 -6.59 -8.99 0.95
N THR A 213 -5.82 -8.48 1.92
CA THR A 213 -4.42 -8.87 2.14
C THR A 213 -4.31 -10.34 2.55
N TYR A 214 -5.19 -10.83 3.44
CA TYR A 214 -5.24 -12.26 3.71
C TYR A 214 -5.61 -13.07 2.45
N GLY A 215 -6.61 -12.59 1.70
CA GLY A 215 -7.05 -13.19 0.45
C GLY A 215 -5.94 -13.31 -0.60
N SER A 216 -5.11 -12.28 -0.76
CA SER A 216 -3.98 -12.35 -1.69
C SER A 216 -2.98 -13.44 -1.30
N GLU A 217 -2.69 -13.64 -0.02
CA GLU A 217 -1.74 -14.67 0.43
C GLU A 217 -2.26 -16.09 0.29
N VAL A 218 -3.57 -16.32 0.34
CA VAL A 218 -4.15 -17.68 0.18
C VAL A 218 -4.51 -18.00 -1.27
N CYS A 219 -4.54 -17.00 -2.15
CA CYS A 219 -4.88 -17.17 -3.55
C CYS A 219 -3.67 -17.34 -4.49
N ILE A 220 -2.43 -17.17 -4.00
CA ILE A 220 -1.20 -17.44 -4.79
C ILE A 220 -1.02 -18.95 -5.08
N PRO A 221 -0.20 -19.32 -6.08
CA PRO A 221 0.14 -20.71 -6.35
C PRO A 221 0.74 -21.42 -5.14
N ALA A 222 0.47 -22.73 -5.00
CA ALA A 222 0.89 -23.50 -3.83
C ALA A 222 2.43 -23.52 -3.64
N ALA A 223 3.19 -23.42 -4.73
CA ALA A 223 4.66 -23.36 -4.69
C ALA A 223 5.21 -22.09 -4.04
N ASP A 224 4.44 -21.00 -4.04
CA ASP A 224 4.84 -19.69 -3.51
C ASP A 224 4.23 -19.40 -2.13
N LEU A 225 3.42 -20.33 -1.60
CA LEU A 225 2.77 -20.16 -0.30
C LEU A 225 3.80 -20.08 0.82
N ARG A 226 3.65 -19.07 1.68
CA ARG A 226 4.41 -18.90 2.91
C ARG A 226 3.49 -19.08 4.11
N PRO A 227 3.46 -20.28 4.74
CA PRO A 227 2.48 -20.60 5.79
C PRO A 227 2.50 -19.64 6.98
N ASP A 228 3.70 -19.17 7.37
CA ASP A 228 3.90 -18.20 8.45
C ASP A 228 3.25 -16.84 8.13
N LEU A 229 3.38 -16.38 6.89
CA LEU A 229 2.77 -15.15 6.40
C LEU A 229 1.25 -15.29 6.33
N VAL A 230 0.75 -16.42 5.82
CA VAL A 230 -0.69 -16.73 5.74
C VAL A 230 -1.32 -16.67 7.14
N GLU A 231 -0.73 -17.35 8.13
CA GLU A 231 -1.27 -17.36 9.49
C GLU A 231 -1.17 -15.97 10.15
N ARG A 232 -0.09 -15.22 9.90
CA ARG A 232 0.03 -13.83 10.36
C ARG A 232 -1.09 -12.95 9.79
N ARG A 233 -1.36 -13.04 8.48
CA ARG A 233 -2.46 -12.29 7.84
C ARG A 233 -3.83 -12.72 8.34
N ARG A 234 -4.03 -14.02 8.58
CA ARG A 234 -5.27 -14.55 9.15
C ARG A 234 -5.54 -13.97 10.54
N ARG A 235 -4.50 -13.92 11.39
CA ARG A 235 -4.58 -13.34 12.73
C ARG A 235 -4.92 -11.85 12.67
N ARG A 236 -4.20 -11.08 11.85
CA ARG A 236 -4.46 -9.64 11.69
C ARG A 236 -5.86 -9.34 11.17
N TRP A 237 -6.37 -10.14 10.23
CA TRP A 237 -7.75 -10.04 9.78
C TRP A 237 -8.76 -10.21 10.93
N ARG A 238 -8.58 -11.24 11.77
CA ARG A 238 -9.45 -11.46 12.94
C ARG A 238 -9.35 -10.33 13.98
N GLU A 239 -8.14 -9.87 14.26
CA GLU A 239 -7.88 -8.73 15.15
C GLU A 239 -8.60 -7.47 14.67
N VAL A 240 -8.46 -7.12 13.39
CA VAL A 240 -9.14 -5.97 12.78
C VAL A 240 -10.66 -6.09 12.91
N PHE A 241 -11.23 -7.27 12.71
CA PHE A 241 -12.66 -7.49 12.89
C PHE A 241 -13.11 -7.29 14.35
N ALA A 242 -12.29 -7.72 15.31
CA ALA A 242 -12.54 -7.49 16.73
C ALA A 242 -12.42 -6.01 17.10
N TRP A 243 -11.36 -5.31 16.66
CA TRP A 243 -11.14 -3.88 16.94
C TRP A 243 -12.28 -2.99 16.44
N THR A 244 -12.86 -3.37 15.31
CA THR A 244 -13.90 -2.58 14.62
C THR A 244 -15.32 -2.99 15.01
N ALA A 245 -15.53 -4.01 15.85
CA ALA A 245 -16.86 -4.54 16.16
C ALA A 245 -17.81 -3.50 16.81
N GLY A 246 -17.27 -2.47 17.47
CA GLY A 246 -18.02 -1.39 18.11
C GLY A 246 -17.98 -0.04 17.37
N LEU A 247 -17.49 -0.01 16.13
CA LEU A 247 -17.46 1.17 15.26
C LEU A 247 -18.54 1.06 14.18
#